data_AF-A0A954THR3-F1
#
_entry.id   AF-A0A954THR3-F1
#
_cell.length_a   1.000
_cell.length_b   1.000
_cell.length_c   1.000
_cell.angle_alpha   90.00
_cell.angle_beta   90.00
_cell.angle_gamma   90.00
#
_symmetry.space_group_name_H-M   'P 1'
#
loop_
_entity.id
_entity.type
_entity.pdbx_description
1 polymer ?
#
loop_
_entity_poly.entity_id
_entity_poly.type
_entity_poly.pdbx_seq_one_letter_code
_entity_poly.pdbx_strand_id
1 'polypeptide(L)'
;MLQREEYVEQAYFFRILLERIGQNVPLQELMAQAKFELLASTKLPLAIDHLLGELKHSGKMNGGMAMLKHYFVPFQTFLIAEAEADRGRFDYRTALQILAAESNYRTAEQFTSAGLFFFQFEAICRNRLNYDRGLTAMSEDPAYPPAWQEWLLILRRQLGLVDLADMIFVRSQLYFDRRQRFGDEPPEAPILFGLPEGKIANSNRRKDPLFLFSAMQRHLGFPAVPKLEAIDPLPSLVPQLQRRIERLELRIKLMEEEQRGSLDITKYYRKGKAVAPGDDLLE
;
A
#
# COMPACT_ATOMS: atom_id res chain seq x y z
N MET A 1 -6.98 -17.69 14.15
CA MET A 1 -6.12 -16.50 14.35
C MET A 1 -4.79 -16.97 14.89
N LEU A 2 -3.68 -16.31 14.54
CA LEU A 2 -2.36 -16.65 15.09
C LEU A 2 -2.25 -16.24 16.56
N GLN A 3 -1.23 -16.76 17.25
CA GLN A 3 -0.89 -16.31 18.60
C GLN A 3 -0.34 -14.88 18.58
N ARG A 4 -0.46 -14.17 19.71
CA ARG A 4 -0.01 -12.78 19.85
C ARG A 4 1.47 -12.62 19.50
N GLU A 5 2.32 -13.54 19.96
CA GLU A 5 3.77 -13.52 19.71
C GLU A 5 4.10 -13.53 18.22
N GLU A 6 3.37 -14.32 17.42
CA GLU A 6 3.55 -14.36 15.97
C GLU A 6 3.24 -13.00 15.33
N TYR A 7 2.18 -12.30 15.78
CA TYR A 7 1.87 -10.96 15.25
C TYR A 7 2.87 -9.89 15.70
N VAL A 8 3.44 -10.01 16.91
CA VAL A 8 4.52 -9.12 17.37
C VAL A 8 5.73 -9.25 16.47
N GLU A 9 6.17 -10.49 16.20
CA GLU A 9 7.31 -10.75 15.32
C GLU A 9 7.00 -10.37 13.86
N GLN A 10 5.78 -10.59 13.36
CA GLN A 10 5.37 -10.10 12.04
C GLN A 10 5.46 -8.57 11.94
N ALA A 11 4.96 -7.84 12.94
CA ALA A 11 5.04 -6.39 12.95
C ALA A 11 6.49 -5.90 12.97
N TYR A 12 7.35 -6.55 13.77
CA TYR A 12 8.78 -6.29 13.84
C TYR A 12 9.47 -6.55 12.49
N PHE A 13 9.20 -7.70 11.87
CA PHE A 13 9.73 -8.06 10.56
C PHE A 13 9.37 -7.03 9.48
N PHE A 14 8.09 -6.65 9.36
CA PHE A 14 7.66 -5.65 8.37
C PHE A 14 8.29 -4.28 8.63
N ARG A 15 8.50 -3.91 9.91
CA ARG A 15 9.19 -2.67 10.27
C ARG A 15 10.66 -2.69 9.88
N ILE A 16 11.40 -3.77 10.14
CA ILE A 16 12.81 -3.89 9.70
C ILE A 16 12.89 -3.78 8.18
N LEU A 17 12.00 -4.48 7.46
CA LEU A 17 11.97 -4.40 6.02
C LEU A 17 11.74 -2.95 5.57
N LEU A 18 10.80 -2.26 6.17
CA LEU A 18 10.50 -0.86 5.86
C LEU A 18 11.67 0.09 6.13
N GLU A 19 12.39 -0.08 7.24
CA GLU A 19 13.52 0.78 7.62
C GLU A 19 14.72 0.60 6.70
N ARG A 20 14.90 -0.61 6.18
CA ARG A 20 16.08 -0.98 5.37
C ARG A 20 15.78 -1.04 3.87
N ILE A 21 14.51 -0.98 3.44
CA ILE A 21 14.16 -0.93 2.03
C ILE A 21 14.73 0.33 1.38
N GLY A 22 15.47 0.17 0.28
CA GLY A 22 16.15 1.27 -0.40
C GLY A 22 17.60 1.51 0.02
N GLN A 23 18.14 0.80 1.02
CA GLN A 23 19.56 0.91 1.43
C GLN A 23 20.56 0.23 0.47
N ASN A 24 20.24 0.14 -0.83
CA ASN A 24 21.04 -0.54 -1.87
C ASN A 24 21.30 -2.04 -1.60
N VAL A 25 20.55 -2.65 -0.67
CA VAL A 25 20.59 -4.09 -0.36
C VAL A 25 19.40 -4.78 -1.05
N PRO A 26 19.61 -5.92 -1.74
CA PRO A 26 18.51 -6.69 -2.32
C PRO A 26 17.52 -7.19 -1.26
N LEU A 27 16.22 -7.22 -1.59
CA LEU A 27 15.18 -7.67 -0.67
C LEU A 27 15.43 -9.10 -0.14
N GLN A 28 15.99 -9.98 -0.96
CA GLN A 28 16.32 -11.35 -0.56
C GLN A 28 17.35 -11.38 0.58
N GLU A 29 18.38 -10.55 0.47
CA GLU A 29 19.44 -10.48 1.48
C GLU A 29 18.92 -9.84 2.76
N LEU A 30 18.12 -8.79 2.62
CA LEU A 30 17.47 -8.12 3.73
C LEU A 30 16.56 -9.06 4.54
N MET A 31 15.74 -9.87 3.87
CA MET A 31 14.89 -10.87 4.51
C MET A 31 15.72 -11.98 5.19
N ALA A 32 16.82 -12.42 4.55
CA ALA A 32 17.70 -13.43 5.12
C ALA A 32 18.38 -12.94 6.41
N GLN A 33 18.79 -11.68 6.46
CA GLN A 33 19.35 -11.05 7.66
C GLN A 33 18.28 -10.86 8.74
N ALA A 34 17.13 -10.29 8.38
CA ALA A 34 16.03 -10.05 9.31
C ALA A 34 15.56 -11.34 10.01
N LYS A 35 15.62 -12.48 9.33
CA LYS A 35 15.31 -13.80 9.92
C LYS A 35 16.06 -14.09 11.21
N PHE A 36 17.34 -13.72 11.30
CA PHE A 36 18.18 -13.99 12.47
C PHE A 36 17.93 -13.01 13.63
N GLU A 37 17.21 -11.91 13.38
CA GLU A 37 16.82 -10.94 14.40
C GLU A 37 15.48 -11.28 15.08
N LEU A 38 14.76 -12.29 14.55
CA LEU A 38 13.45 -12.70 15.04
C LEU A 38 13.53 -13.71 16.18
N LEU A 39 12.47 -13.76 16.97
CA LEU A 39 12.33 -14.74 18.03
C LEU A 39 12.23 -16.16 17.45
N ALA A 40 13.22 -16.99 17.78
CA ALA A 40 13.36 -18.36 17.26
C ALA A 40 12.22 -19.33 17.66
N SER A 41 11.44 -19.01 18.70
CA SER A 41 10.29 -19.85 19.12
C SER A 41 9.07 -19.68 18.22
N THR A 42 9.02 -18.62 17.40
CA THR A 42 7.92 -18.39 16.46
C THR A 42 8.11 -19.17 15.16
N LYS A 43 7.02 -19.33 14.40
CA LYS A 43 7.08 -19.96 13.07
C LYS A 43 7.47 -18.98 11.96
N LEU A 44 7.63 -17.69 12.27
CA LEU A 44 7.99 -16.66 11.31
C LEU A 44 9.29 -16.97 10.55
N PRO A 45 10.38 -17.43 11.19
CA PRO A 45 11.62 -17.75 10.46
C PRO A 45 11.43 -18.82 9.39
N LEU A 46 10.61 -19.85 9.67
CA LEU A 46 10.27 -20.91 8.70
C LEU A 46 9.44 -20.36 7.54
N ALA A 47 8.48 -19.47 7.83
CA ALA A 47 7.70 -18.79 6.81
C ALA A 47 8.61 -17.92 5.92
N ILE A 48 9.58 -17.20 6.49
CA ILE A 48 10.55 -16.40 5.75
C ILE A 48 11.42 -17.26 4.84
N ASP A 49 11.87 -18.44 5.29
CA ASP A 49 12.66 -19.34 4.44
C ASP A 49 11.86 -19.81 3.22
N HIS A 50 10.57 -20.09 3.38
CA HIS A 50 9.69 -20.38 2.25
C HIS A 50 9.53 -19.17 1.32
N LEU A 51 9.28 -17.97 1.88
CA LEU A 51 9.18 -16.74 1.08
C LEU A 51 10.47 -16.43 0.33
N LEU A 52 11.64 -16.68 0.92
CA LEU A 52 12.94 -16.52 0.27
C LEU A 52 13.11 -17.49 -0.91
N GLY A 53 12.60 -18.72 -0.79
CA GLY A 53 12.57 -19.67 -1.89
C GLY A 53 11.74 -19.15 -3.07
N GLU A 54 10.52 -18.71 -2.80
CA GLU A 54 9.60 -18.14 -3.80
C GLU A 54 10.14 -16.86 -4.43
N LEU A 55 10.74 -15.97 -3.63
CA LEU A 55 11.34 -14.73 -4.10
C LEU A 55 12.55 -14.98 -5.00
N LYS A 56 13.36 -16.01 -4.71
CA LYS A 56 14.48 -16.42 -5.57
C LYS A 56 14.01 -17.08 -6.87
N HIS A 57 12.88 -17.77 -6.85
CA HIS A 57 12.35 -18.47 -8.01
C HIS A 57 11.56 -17.56 -8.96
N SER A 58 10.66 -16.75 -8.42
CA SER A 58 9.69 -15.96 -9.19
C SER A 58 9.95 -14.45 -9.18
N GLY A 59 10.84 -13.97 -8.30
CA GLY A 59 11.06 -12.54 -8.06
C GLY A 59 9.91 -11.86 -7.30
N LYS A 60 8.93 -12.62 -6.80
CA LYS A 60 7.73 -12.12 -6.11
C LYS A 60 7.50 -12.87 -4.80
N MET A 61 6.97 -12.17 -3.79
CA MET A 61 6.60 -12.74 -2.50
C MET A 61 5.13 -13.14 -2.45
N ASN A 62 4.26 -12.53 -3.25
CA ASN A 62 2.81 -12.75 -3.17
C ASN A 62 2.41 -14.24 -3.28
N GLY A 63 3.05 -14.99 -4.17
CA GLY A 63 2.82 -16.41 -4.36
C GLY A 63 3.14 -17.23 -3.11
N GLY A 64 4.29 -16.96 -2.50
CA GLY A 64 4.69 -17.60 -1.25
C GLY A 64 3.76 -17.26 -0.08
N MET A 65 3.34 -16.00 0.03
CA MET A 65 2.37 -15.60 1.06
C MET A 65 1.01 -16.27 0.84
N ALA A 66 0.56 -16.40 -0.41
CA ALA A 66 -0.69 -17.06 -0.76
C ALA A 66 -0.70 -18.56 -0.46
N MET A 67 0.46 -19.24 -0.47
CA MET A 67 0.59 -20.63 -0.02
C MET A 67 0.54 -20.75 1.50
N LEU A 68 1.00 -19.72 2.21
CA LEU A 68 1.05 -19.65 3.67
C LEU A 68 -0.18 -18.95 4.27
N LYS A 69 -1.40 -19.22 3.76
CA LYS A 69 -2.66 -18.59 4.26
C LYS A 69 -2.94 -18.79 5.75
N HIS A 70 -2.39 -19.86 6.32
CA HIS A 70 -2.50 -20.15 7.75
C HIS A 70 -1.63 -19.22 8.61
N TYR A 71 -0.66 -18.54 7.99
CA TYR A 71 0.29 -17.64 8.63
C TYR A 71 0.08 -16.18 8.22
N PHE A 72 0.02 -15.90 6.91
CA PHE A 72 -0.30 -14.58 6.39
C PHE A 72 -1.78 -14.49 6.07
N VAL A 73 -2.42 -13.43 6.58
CA VAL A 73 -3.83 -13.19 6.33
C VAL A 73 -4.04 -12.87 4.84
N PRO A 74 -5.15 -13.27 4.21
CA PRO A 74 -5.38 -12.99 2.79
C PRO A 74 -5.28 -11.51 2.43
N PHE A 75 -5.71 -10.61 3.33
CA PHE A 75 -5.54 -9.16 3.15
C PHE A 75 -4.06 -8.73 3.07
N GLN A 76 -3.18 -9.29 3.91
CA GLN A 76 -1.74 -9.02 3.86
C GLN A 76 -1.14 -9.47 2.52
N THR A 77 -1.55 -10.66 2.05
CA THR A 77 -1.15 -11.19 0.74
C THR A 77 -1.65 -10.30 -0.41
N PHE A 78 -2.88 -9.79 -0.30
CA PHE A 78 -3.46 -8.85 -1.27
C PHE A 78 -2.64 -7.56 -1.36
N LEU A 79 -2.24 -6.97 -0.24
CA LEU A 79 -1.40 -5.76 -0.23
C LEU A 79 -0.07 -5.99 -0.96
N ILE A 80 0.65 -7.08 -0.65
CA ILE A 80 1.89 -7.40 -1.36
C ILE A 80 1.65 -7.64 -2.85
N ALA A 81 0.56 -8.33 -3.21
CA ALA A 81 0.23 -8.56 -4.61
C ALA A 81 -0.06 -7.28 -5.39
N GLU A 82 -0.71 -6.29 -4.77
CA GLU A 82 -0.95 -4.98 -5.39
C GLU A 82 0.33 -4.14 -5.44
N ALA A 83 1.22 -4.25 -4.45
CA ALA A 83 2.52 -3.56 -4.45
C ALA A 83 3.52 -4.14 -5.48
N GLU A 84 3.41 -5.44 -5.79
CA GLU A 84 4.19 -6.12 -6.82
C GLU A 84 3.59 -5.96 -8.23
N ALA A 85 2.43 -5.31 -8.35
CA ALA A 85 1.84 -5.00 -9.63
C ALA A 85 2.38 -3.66 -10.16
N ASP A 86 3.05 -3.68 -11.32
CA ASP A 86 3.62 -2.50 -12.00
C ASP A 86 2.59 -1.46 -12.50
N ARG A 87 1.32 -1.58 -12.07
CA ARG A 87 0.20 -0.78 -12.58
C ARG A 87 -0.14 0.44 -11.70
N GLY A 88 0.46 0.54 -10.52
CA GLY A 88 0.00 1.45 -9.47
C GLY A 88 1.03 2.47 -8.99
N ARG A 89 0.53 3.51 -8.30
CA ARG A 89 1.35 4.35 -7.41
C ARG A 89 1.60 3.68 -6.05
N PHE A 90 0.93 2.57 -5.78
CA PHE A 90 1.06 1.83 -4.54
C PHE A 90 2.36 1.03 -4.57
N ASP A 91 3.27 1.38 -3.66
CA ASP A 91 4.62 0.84 -3.62
C ASP A 91 4.83 -0.13 -2.46
N TYR A 92 5.93 -0.86 -2.52
CA TYR A 92 6.31 -1.82 -1.49
C TYR A 92 6.47 -1.17 -0.10
N ARG A 93 6.93 0.09 -0.07
CA ARG A 93 7.12 0.87 1.16
C ARG A 93 5.78 1.10 1.86
N THR A 94 4.77 1.57 1.12
CA THR A 94 3.43 1.80 1.68
C THR A 94 2.77 0.49 2.10
N ALA A 95 2.95 -0.59 1.32
CA ALA A 95 2.45 -1.91 1.69
C ALA A 95 3.06 -2.39 3.02
N LEU A 96 4.38 -2.33 3.18
CA LEU A 96 5.06 -2.71 4.42
C LEU A 96 4.63 -1.87 5.63
N GLN A 97 4.38 -0.57 5.43
CA GLN A 97 3.84 0.30 6.49
C GLN A 97 2.45 -0.16 6.95
N ILE A 98 1.55 -0.48 6.01
CA ILE A 98 0.20 -0.95 6.34
C ILE A 98 0.29 -2.31 7.03
N LEU A 99 1.12 -3.23 6.54
CA LEU A 99 1.32 -4.56 7.12
C LEU A 99 1.86 -4.49 8.56
N ALA A 100 2.87 -3.65 8.80
CA ALA A 100 3.41 -3.44 10.13
C ALA A 100 2.35 -2.87 11.09
N ALA A 101 1.59 -1.87 10.65
CA ALA A 101 0.52 -1.27 11.45
C ALA A 101 -0.63 -2.24 11.72
N GLU A 102 -1.02 -3.05 10.74
CA GLU A 102 -2.06 -4.08 10.89
C GLU A 102 -1.65 -5.15 11.90
N SER A 103 -0.46 -5.74 11.73
CA SER A 103 0.05 -6.77 12.63
C SER A 103 0.19 -6.22 14.05
N ASN A 104 0.66 -4.98 14.20
CA ASN A 104 0.73 -4.32 15.50
C ASN A 104 -0.68 -4.12 16.12
N TYR A 105 -1.68 -3.70 15.34
CA TYR A 105 -3.05 -3.53 15.83
C TYR A 105 -3.66 -4.84 16.33
N ARG A 106 -3.36 -5.98 15.69
CA ARG A 106 -3.81 -7.30 16.14
C ARG A 106 -3.23 -7.71 17.50
N THR A 107 -2.14 -7.09 17.94
CA THR A 107 -1.55 -7.32 19.26
C THR A 107 -2.07 -6.38 20.34
N ALA A 108 -2.87 -5.38 19.97
CA ALA A 108 -3.41 -4.39 20.89
C ALA A 108 -4.53 -4.98 21.75
N GLU A 109 -4.61 -4.52 23.00
CA GLU A 109 -5.63 -5.00 23.96
C GLU A 109 -7.06 -4.59 23.55
N GLN A 110 -7.20 -3.46 22.85
CA GLN A 110 -8.47 -2.92 22.35
C GLN A 110 -8.79 -3.40 20.92
N PHE A 111 -8.30 -4.58 20.53
CA PHE A 111 -8.56 -5.13 19.21
C PHE A 111 -10.06 -5.37 18.99
N THR A 112 -10.60 -4.78 17.93
CA THR A 112 -12.00 -4.98 17.52
C THR A 112 -12.10 -5.28 16.03
N SER A 113 -13.04 -6.14 15.64
CA SER A 113 -13.29 -6.41 14.22
C SER A 113 -13.74 -5.15 13.47
N ALA A 114 -14.49 -4.26 14.14
CA ALA A 114 -14.87 -2.96 13.56
C ALA A 114 -13.65 -2.07 13.30
N GLY A 115 -12.73 -1.95 14.27
CA GLY A 115 -11.50 -1.18 14.08
C GLY A 115 -10.61 -1.74 12.98
N LEU A 116 -10.49 -3.08 12.89
CA LEU A 116 -9.75 -3.75 11.82
C LEU A 116 -10.39 -3.47 10.46
N PHE A 117 -11.73 -3.55 10.37
CA PHE A 117 -12.47 -3.23 9.15
C PHE A 117 -12.18 -1.81 8.67
N PHE A 118 -12.33 -0.81 9.55
CA PHE A 118 -12.07 0.57 9.16
C PHE A 118 -10.63 0.77 8.72
N PHE A 119 -9.65 0.19 9.43
CA PHE A 119 -8.25 0.28 9.06
C PHE A 119 -7.98 -0.32 7.67
N GLN A 120 -8.39 -1.57 7.43
CA GLN A 120 -8.17 -2.26 6.16
C GLN A 120 -8.92 -1.58 5.01
N PHE A 121 -10.17 -1.17 5.24
CA PHE A 121 -10.99 -0.50 4.23
C PHE A 121 -10.45 0.89 3.89
N GLU A 122 -10.03 1.67 4.89
CA GLU A 122 -9.39 2.97 4.69
C GLU A 122 -8.06 2.85 3.96
N ALA A 123 -7.30 1.77 4.19
CA ALA A 123 -6.08 1.45 3.43
C ALA A 123 -6.38 1.19 1.94
N ILE A 124 -7.44 0.46 1.62
CA ILE A 124 -7.90 0.26 0.24
C ILE A 124 -8.29 1.60 -0.39
N CYS A 125 -9.11 2.40 0.30
CA CYS A 125 -9.60 3.68 -0.21
C CYS A 125 -8.47 4.69 -0.46
N ARG A 126 -7.58 4.88 0.50
CA ARG A 126 -6.50 5.89 0.41
C ARG A 126 -5.49 5.56 -0.69
N ASN A 127 -5.22 4.29 -0.89
CA ASN A 127 -4.26 3.82 -1.88
C ASN A 127 -4.90 3.48 -3.23
N ARG A 128 -6.22 3.70 -3.37
CA ARG A 128 -7.01 3.43 -4.59
C ARG A 128 -6.83 2.00 -5.10
N LEU A 129 -6.79 1.04 -4.17
CA LEU A 129 -6.63 -0.37 -4.47
C LEU A 129 -7.93 -0.96 -5.02
N ASN A 130 -7.85 -2.15 -5.61
CA ASN A 130 -9.02 -2.85 -6.11
C ASN A 130 -9.96 -3.29 -4.97
N TYR A 131 -11.12 -2.64 -4.88
CA TYR A 131 -12.13 -2.92 -3.86
C TYR A 131 -12.67 -4.35 -3.89
N ASP A 132 -12.86 -4.91 -5.07
CA ASP A 132 -13.46 -6.23 -5.26
C ASP A 132 -12.54 -7.32 -4.67
N ARG A 133 -11.25 -7.26 -5.04
CA ARG A 133 -10.22 -8.16 -4.52
C ARG A 133 -9.93 -7.89 -3.05
N GLY A 134 -9.85 -6.62 -2.64
CA GLY A 134 -9.57 -6.22 -1.27
C GLY A 134 -10.63 -6.69 -0.29
N LEU A 135 -11.92 -6.42 -0.57
CA LEU A 135 -13.03 -6.84 0.30
C LEU A 135 -13.18 -8.36 0.34
N THR A 136 -12.89 -9.06 -0.76
CA THR A 136 -12.85 -10.53 -0.77
C THR A 136 -11.76 -11.04 0.17
N ALA A 137 -10.54 -10.48 0.07
CA ALA A 137 -9.44 -10.84 0.95
C ALA A 137 -9.72 -10.52 2.43
N MET A 138 -10.44 -9.43 2.72
CA MET A 138 -10.91 -9.12 4.07
C MET A 138 -11.93 -10.15 4.56
N SER A 139 -12.85 -10.62 3.71
CA SER A 139 -13.88 -11.60 4.12
C SER A 139 -13.31 -12.98 4.47
N GLU A 140 -12.12 -13.32 3.99
CA GLU A 140 -11.43 -14.58 4.29
C GLU A 140 -10.58 -14.51 5.58
N ASP A 141 -10.56 -13.37 6.27
CA ASP A 141 -9.75 -13.17 7.47
C ASP A 141 -10.40 -13.83 8.71
N PRO A 142 -9.66 -14.68 9.45
CA PRO A 142 -10.16 -15.34 10.65
C PRO A 142 -10.47 -14.39 11.81
N ALA A 143 -10.08 -13.12 11.75
CA ALA A 143 -10.46 -12.10 12.73
C ALA A 143 -11.92 -11.63 12.61
N TYR A 144 -12.58 -11.93 11.50
CA TYR A 144 -13.98 -11.62 11.30
C TYR A 144 -14.86 -12.81 11.66
N PRO A 145 -15.80 -12.65 12.61
CA PRO A 145 -16.87 -13.62 12.84
C PRO A 145 -17.70 -13.87 11.55
N PRO A 146 -18.42 -14.99 11.43
CA PRO A 146 -19.19 -15.33 10.21
C PRO A 146 -20.13 -14.20 9.74
N ALA A 147 -20.81 -13.55 10.69
CA ALA A 147 -21.67 -12.39 10.42
C ALA A 147 -20.95 -11.22 9.72
N TRP A 148 -19.68 -10.99 10.09
CA TRP A 148 -18.83 -9.98 9.44
C TRP A 148 -18.40 -10.41 8.05
N GLN A 149 -18.03 -11.68 7.86
CA GLN A 149 -17.62 -12.21 6.55
C GLN A 149 -18.75 -12.09 5.52
N GLU A 150 -19.97 -12.46 5.89
CA GLU A 150 -21.16 -12.30 5.06
C GLU A 150 -21.44 -10.83 4.73
N TRP A 151 -21.34 -9.95 5.73
CA TRP A 151 -21.57 -8.53 5.54
C TRP A 151 -20.52 -7.89 4.63
N LEU A 152 -19.24 -8.29 4.71
CA LEU A 152 -18.19 -7.82 3.81
C LEU A 152 -18.49 -8.19 2.34
N LEU A 153 -19.06 -9.36 2.09
CA LEU A 153 -19.51 -9.77 0.76
C LEU A 153 -20.73 -8.98 0.28
N ILE A 154 -21.62 -8.57 1.19
CA ILE A 154 -22.72 -7.64 0.87
C ILE A 154 -22.16 -6.25 0.55
N LEU A 155 -21.25 -5.73 1.38
CA LEU A 155 -20.54 -4.46 1.19
C LEU A 155 -19.86 -4.43 -0.17
N ARG A 156 -19.15 -5.49 -0.55
CA ARG A 156 -18.51 -5.63 -1.87
C ARG A 156 -19.48 -5.40 -3.03
N ARG A 157 -20.70 -5.92 -2.95
CA ARG A 157 -21.73 -5.78 -4.01
C ARG A 157 -22.45 -4.43 -4.00
N GLN A 158 -22.53 -3.79 -2.84
CA GLN A 158 -23.25 -2.53 -2.64
C GLN A 158 -22.34 -1.30 -2.70
N LEU A 159 -21.03 -1.50 -2.74
CA LEU A 159 -20.05 -0.43 -2.78
C LEU A 159 -20.24 0.43 -4.04
N GLY A 160 -20.39 1.74 -3.84
CA GLY A 160 -20.66 2.71 -4.90
C GLY A 160 -22.14 2.91 -5.23
N LEU A 161 -23.03 2.00 -4.79
CA LEU A 161 -24.48 2.15 -4.91
C LEU A 161 -25.10 2.77 -3.66
N VAL A 162 -24.56 2.43 -2.48
CA VAL A 162 -25.02 2.90 -1.17
C VAL A 162 -23.87 3.58 -0.44
N ASP A 163 -24.18 4.65 0.31
CA ASP A 163 -23.21 5.32 1.18
C ASP A 163 -22.74 4.37 2.30
N LEU A 164 -21.43 4.32 2.54
CA LEU A 164 -20.84 3.50 3.60
C LEU A 164 -21.44 3.85 4.97
N ALA A 165 -21.69 5.13 5.23
CA ALA A 165 -22.31 5.57 6.48
C ALA A 165 -23.70 4.96 6.67
N ASP A 166 -24.47 4.80 5.59
CA ASP A 166 -25.79 4.16 5.64
C ASP A 166 -25.68 2.66 5.88
N MET A 167 -24.73 2.01 5.22
CA MET A 167 -24.47 0.58 5.43
C MET A 167 -24.06 0.25 6.87
N ILE A 168 -23.22 1.08 7.48
CA ILE A 168 -22.82 0.93 8.89
C ILE A 168 -24.02 1.19 9.80
N PHE A 169 -24.79 2.25 9.53
CA PHE A 169 -25.93 2.61 10.35
C PHE A 169 -26.98 1.49 10.41
N VAL A 170 -27.33 0.88 9.27
CA VAL A 170 -28.31 -0.23 9.22
C VAL A 170 -27.87 -1.44 10.04
N ARG A 171 -26.56 -1.66 10.19
CA ARG A 171 -25.98 -2.76 11.00
C ARG A 171 -25.55 -2.32 12.40
N SER A 172 -26.01 -1.16 12.86
CA SER A 172 -25.70 -0.63 14.18
C SER A 172 -26.81 -0.86 15.19
N GLN A 173 -26.45 -0.96 16.46
CA GLN A 173 -27.40 -1.05 17.57
C GLN A 173 -28.38 0.15 17.59
N LEU A 174 -27.93 1.34 17.17
CA LEU A 174 -28.78 2.54 17.13
C LEU A 174 -29.96 2.39 16.16
N TYR A 175 -29.76 1.72 15.03
CA TYR A 175 -30.85 1.49 14.07
C TYR A 175 -31.88 0.52 14.63
N PHE A 176 -31.40 -0.52 15.31
CA PHE A 176 -32.25 -1.50 15.97
C PHE A 176 -33.11 -0.87 17.09
N ASP A 177 -32.50 -0.09 17.98
CA ASP A 177 -33.22 0.61 19.05
C ASP A 177 -34.29 1.56 18.51
N ARG A 178 -34.08 2.13 17.32
CA ARG A 178 -35.09 2.95 16.64
C ARG A 178 -36.24 2.09 16.12
N ARG A 179 -35.98 0.97 15.43
CA ARG A 179 -37.04 0.06 14.93
C ARG A 179 -37.89 -0.52 16.08
N GLN A 180 -37.26 -0.95 17.17
CA GLN A 180 -38.01 -1.51 18.29
C GLN A 180 -39.03 -0.53 18.89
N ARG A 181 -38.73 0.77 18.91
CA ARG A 181 -39.68 1.79 19.37
C ARG A 181 -40.92 1.92 18.49
N PHE A 182 -40.83 1.52 17.23
CA PHE A 182 -41.94 1.51 16.28
C PHE A 182 -42.66 0.16 16.21
N GLY A 183 -42.35 -0.79 17.10
CA GLY A 183 -43.05 -2.07 17.21
C GLY A 183 -42.66 -3.12 16.17
N ASP A 184 -41.50 -2.94 15.54
CA ASP A 184 -40.98 -3.86 14.53
C ASP A 184 -40.34 -5.13 15.12
N GLU A 185 -40.40 -6.22 14.34
CA GLU A 185 -39.85 -7.55 14.64
C GLU A 185 -38.34 -7.58 14.98
N PRO A 186 -37.86 -8.65 15.65
CA PRO A 186 -36.43 -8.85 15.96
C PRO A 186 -35.55 -8.76 14.70
N PRO A 187 -34.23 -8.51 14.87
CA PRO A 187 -33.40 -8.11 13.76
C PRO A 187 -33.23 -9.31 12.80
N GLU A 188 -33.65 -9.13 11.54
CA GLU A 188 -33.43 -10.11 10.46
C GLU A 188 -31.94 -10.41 10.23
N ALA A 189 -31.06 -9.54 10.74
CA ALA A 189 -29.63 -9.62 10.46
C ALA A 189 -28.79 -9.17 11.67
N PRO A 190 -27.58 -9.75 11.86
CA PRO A 190 -26.76 -9.52 13.05
C PRO A 190 -26.30 -8.07 13.17
N ILE A 191 -26.23 -7.60 14.42
CA ILE A 191 -25.68 -6.29 14.80
C ILE A 191 -24.16 -6.38 14.79
N LEU A 192 -23.51 -5.55 13.98
CA LEU A 192 -22.05 -5.54 13.81
C LEU A 192 -21.39 -4.34 14.48
N PHE A 193 -22.13 -3.24 14.59
CA PHE A 193 -21.65 -1.98 15.12
C PHE A 193 -22.42 -1.59 16.38
N GLY A 194 -21.73 -1.02 17.37
CA GLY A 194 -22.34 -0.56 18.60
C GLY A 194 -23.11 0.76 18.45
N LEU A 195 -23.55 1.27 19.59
CA LEU A 195 -24.21 2.58 19.70
C LEU A 195 -23.34 3.76 19.27
N PRO A 196 -22.07 3.90 19.70
CA PRO A 196 -21.26 5.05 19.30
C PRO A 196 -20.98 5.06 17.80
N GLU A 197 -20.67 3.91 17.21
CA GLU A 197 -20.44 3.76 15.77
C GLU A 197 -21.72 4.11 14.99
N GLY A 198 -22.89 3.63 15.44
CA GLY A 198 -24.18 3.98 14.84
C GLY A 198 -24.47 5.48 14.87
N LYS A 199 -24.18 6.16 15.98
CA LYS A 199 -24.35 7.63 16.10
C LYS A 199 -23.42 8.39 15.17
N ILE A 200 -22.16 7.96 15.08
CA ILE A 200 -21.15 8.55 14.18
C ILE A 200 -21.58 8.37 12.72
N ALA A 201 -22.03 7.16 12.36
CA ALA A 201 -22.49 6.84 11.01
C ALA A 201 -23.70 7.70 10.63
N ASN A 202 -24.74 7.77 11.48
CA ASN A 202 -25.92 8.60 11.23
C ASN A 202 -25.58 10.09 11.06
N SER A 203 -24.54 10.59 11.75
CA SER A 203 -24.13 11.99 11.70
C SER A 203 -23.26 12.34 10.50
N ASN A 204 -22.65 11.35 9.85
CA ASN A 204 -21.75 11.52 8.71
C ASN A 204 -22.37 11.09 7.37
N ARG A 205 -23.66 10.80 7.34
CA ARG A 205 -24.41 10.55 6.10
C ARG A 205 -24.25 11.69 5.10
N ARG A 206 -23.95 11.36 3.85
CA ARG A 206 -23.78 12.33 2.74
C ARG A 206 -22.68 13.39 2.96
N LYS A 207 -21.82 13.21 3.96
CA LYS A 207 -20.62 14.04 4.17
C LYS A 207 -19.42 13.38 3.50
N ASP A 208 -18.28 14.08 3.50
CA ASP A 208 -17.02 13.49 3.07
C ASP A 208 -16.70 12.25 3.94
N PRO A 209 -16.48 11.07 3.34
CA PRO A 209 -16.11 9.85 4.05
C PRO A 209 -14.88 10.01 4.97
N LEU A 210 -13.98 10.95 4.72
CA LEU A 210 -12.82 11.21 5.59
C LEU A 210 -13.23 11.63 7.01
N PHE A 211 -14.38 12.29 7.18
CA PHE A 211 -14.90 12.63 8.50
C PHE A 211 -15.40 11.39 9.25
N LEU A 212 -15.96 10.43 8.53
CA LEU A 212 -16.36 9.15 9.10
C LEU A 212 -15.14 8.38 9.61
N PHE A 213 -14.11 8.22 8.79
CA PHE A 213 -12.87 7.54 9.17
C PHE A 213 -12.19 8.18 10.38
N SER A 214 -11.99 9.50 10.36
CA SER A 214 -11.36 10.21 11.48
C SER A 214 -12.18 10.16 12.78
N ALA A 215 -13.52 10.16 12.69
CA ALA A 215 -14.37 9.95 13.85
C ALA A 215 -14.25 8.52 14.39
N MET A 216 -14.33 7.51 13.53
CA MET A 216 -14.19 6.11 13.93
C MET A 216 -12.82 5.81 14.52
N GLN A 217 -11.76 6.38 13.96
CA GLN A 217 -10.39 6.20 14.45
C GLN A 217 -10.25 6.63 15.92
N ARG A 218 -10.83 7.78 16.29
CA ARG A 218 -10.78 8.30 17.67
C ARG A 218 -11.52 7.41 18.67
N HIS A 219 -12.56 6.70 18.25
CA HIS A 219 -13.40 5.88 19.13
C HIS A 219 -12.98 4.41 19.16
N LEU A 220 -12.51 3.86 18.03
CA LEU A 220 -12.11 2.46 17.89
C LEU A 220 -10.60 2.24 18.08
N GLY A 221 -9.80 3.31 18.12
CA GLY A 221 -8.38 3.27 18.45
C GLY A 221 -7.49 2.55 17.42
N PHE A 222 -7.96 2.38 16.18
CA PHE A 222 -7.15 1.74 15.13
C PHE A 222 -6.02 2.69 14.64
N PRO A 223 -4.87 2.15 14.20
CA PRO A 223 -3.72 2.96 13.82
C PRO A 223 -4.02 3.85 12.61
N ALA A 224 -3.30 4.97 12.50
CA ALA A 224 -3.44 5.84 11.35
C ALA A 224 -2.96 5.12 10.08
N VAL A 225 -3.84 5.02 9.08
CA VAL A 225 -3.48 4.45 7.79
C VAL A 225 -2.45 5.36 7.11
N PRO A 226 -1.26 4.84 6.75
CA PRO A 226 -0.21 5.61 6.09
C PRO A 226 -0.72 6.27 4.80
N LYS A 227 -0.24 7.50 4.55
CA LYS A 227 -0.55 8.23 3.32
C LYS A 227 0.59 8.00 2.33
N LEU A 228 0.25 7.84 1.06
CA LEU A 228 1.21 7.93 -0.04
C LEU A 228 1.96 9.27 0.07
N GLU A 229 3.23 9.20 0.41
CA GLU A 229 4.13 10.36 0.34
C GLU A 229 4.26 10.74 -1.13
N ALA A 230 3.89 11.96 -1.49
CA ALA A 230 4.19 12.48 -2.81
C ALA A 230 5.72 12.53 -2.93
N ILE A 231 6.29 11.75 -3.86
CA ILE A 231 7.71 11.82 -4.17
C ILE A 231 8.01 13.26 -4.55
N ASP A 232 8.84 13.95 -3.76
CA ASP A 232 9.27 15.30 -4.07
C ASP A 232 9.99 15.28 -5.42
N PRO A 233 9.49 15.98 -6.45
CA PRO A 233 10.15 16.00 -7.75
C PRO A 233 11.43 16.85 -7.72
N LEU A 234 11.63 17.71 -6.72
CA LEU A 234 12.74 18.66 -6.65
C LEU A 234 14.13 18.02 -6.80
N PRO A 235 14.47 16.90 -6.12
CA PRO A 235 15.78 16.25 -6.26
C PRO A 235 16.03 15.72 -7.68
N SER A 236 14.99 15.40 -8.44
CA SER A 236 15.09 14.95 -9.83
C SER A 236 15.12 16.11 -10.84
N LEU A 237 14.44 17.21 -10.52
CA LEU A 237 14.33 18.39 -11.38
C LEU A 237 15.61 19.23 -11.37
N VAL A 238 16.31 19.34 -10.24
CA VAL A 238 17.54 20.14 -10.13
C VAL A 238 18.64 19.67 -11.11
N PRO A 239 18.99 18.37 -11.20
CA PRO A 239 19.96 17.89 -12.19
C PRO A 239 19.50 18.09 -13.65
N GLN A 240 18.19 17.99 -13.91
CA GLN A 240 17.65 18.21 -15.25
C GLN A 240 17.71 19.69 -15.66
N LEU A 241 17.45 20.60 -14.72
CA LEU A 241 17.59 22.04 -14.93
C LEU A 241 19.05 22.43 -15.12
N GLN A 242 19.99 21.88 -14.34
CA GLN A 242 21.42 22.09 -14.53
C GLN A 242 21.87 21.70 -15.95
N ARG A 243 21.49 20.50 -16.42
CA ARG A 243 21.79 20.07 -17.80
C ARG A 243 21.17 20.97 -18.88
N ARG A 244 19.99 21.55 -18.61
CA ARG A 244 19.35 22.50 -19.54
C ARG A 244 20.06 23.86 -19.54
N ILE A 245 20.50 24.34 -18.38
CA ILE A 245 21.28 25.58 -18.24
C ILE A 245 22.62 25.43 -18.94
N GLU A 246 23.36 24.34 -18.72
CA GLU A 246 24.63 24.05 -19.41
C GLU A 246 24.48 24.08 -20.94
N ARG A 247 23.39 23.48 -21.47
CA ARG A 247 23.09 23.52 -22.91
C ARG A 247 22.75 24.92 -23.43
N LEU A 248 22.06 25.72 -22.63
CA LEU A 248 21.73 27.11 -22.98
C LEU A 248 22.98 27.99 -22.96
N GLU A 249 23.86 27.82 -21.97
CA GLU A 249 25.16 28.51 -21.92
C GLU A 249 26.02 28.19 -23.15
N LEU A 250 26.08 26.91 -23.56
CA LEU A 250 26.81 26.49 -24.76
C LEU A 250 26.27 27.13 -26.04
N ARG A 251 24.94 27.22 -26.16
CA ARG A 251 24.29 27.89 -27.31
C ARG A 251 24.51 29.40 -27.31
N ILE A 252 24.45 30.04 -26.14
CA ILE A 252 24.69 31.48 -26.01
C ILE A 252 26.14 31.80 -26.39
N LYS A 253 27.12 31.01 -25.91
CA LYS A 253 28.53 31.17 -26.31
C LYS A 253 28.72 31.04 -27.83
N LEU A 254 28.09 30.06 -28.45
CA LEU A 254 28.12 29.90 -29.92
C LEU A 254 27.50 31.10 -30.64
N MET A 255 26.37 31.61 -30.17
CA MET A 255 25.74 32.82 -30.73
C MET A 255 26.61 34.07 -30.55
N GLU A 256 27.27 34.22 -29.40
CA GLU A 256 28.21 35.33 -29.16
C GLU A 256 29.45 35.23 -30.05
N GLU A 257 29.98 34.02 -30.28
CA GLU A 257 31.10 33.75 -31.19
C GLU A 257 30.73 34.04 -32.66
N GLU A 258 29.50 33.72 -33.06
CA GLU A 258 28.94 34.06 -34.39
C GLU A 258 28.81 35.57 -34.57
N GLN A 259 28.27 36.28 -33.57
CA GLN A 259 28.09 37.73 -33.62
C GLN A 259 29.44 38.48 -33.66
N ARG A 260 30.50 37.91 -33.10
CA ARG A 260 31.87 38.45 -33.15
C ARG A 260 32.62 38.12 -34.45
N GLY A 261 32.03 37.33 -35.34
CA GLY A 261 32.62 37.01 -36.65
C GLY A 261 33.82 36.05 -36.59
N SER A 262 34.03 35.35 -35.47
CA SER A 262 35.20 34.48 -35.25
C SER A 262 34.76 33.04 -34.91
N LEU A 263 33.94 32.43 -35.76
CA LEU A 263 33.48 31.05 -35.54
C LEU A 263 34.51 30.06 -36.11
N ASP A 264 35.46 29.67 -35.26
CA ASP A 264 36.49 28.68 -35.60
C ASP A 264 35.90 27.26 -35.50
N ILE A 265 35.12 26.89 -36.52
CA ILE A 265 34.46 25.58 -36.70
C ILE A 265 35.43 24.39 -36.65
N THR A 266 36.74 24.63 -36.79
CA THR A 266 37.80 23.62 -36.71
C THR A 266 37.93 22.98 -35.32
N LYS A 267 37.44 23.64 -34.26
CA LYS A 267 37.45 23.10 -32.88
C LYS A 267 36.37 22.04 -32.60
N TYR A 268 35.32 21.99 -33.43
CA TYR A 268 34.21 21.05 -33.29
C TYR A 268 34.34 19.81 -34.20
N TYR A 269 35.35 19.78 -35.08
CA TYR A 269 35.68 18.58 -35.85
C TYR A 269 36.33 17.55 -34.93
N ARG A 270 35.64 16.42 -34.73
CA ARG A 270 36.20 15.20 -34.12
C ARG A 270 37.49 14.86 -34.88
N LYS A 271 38.61 14.69 -34.18
CA LYS A 271 39.84 14.06 -34.72
C LYS A 271 39.52 12.62 -35.14
N GLY A 272 38.91 12.45 -36.30
CA GLY A 272 38.63 11.20 -36.97
C GLY A 272 39.01 11.41 -38.42
N LYS A 273 39.97 10.61 -38.88
CA LYS A 273 40.61 10.62 -40.20
C LYS A 273 39.71 11.20 -41.31
N ALA A 274 40.24 12.22 -42.00
CA ALA A 274 39.76 12.57 -43.33
C ALA A 274 39.90 11.31 -44.21
N VAL A 275 38.78 10.75 -44.65
CA VAL A 275 38.77 9.80 -45.76
C VAL A 275 39.07 10.64 -47.01
N ALA A 276 40.20 10.37 -47.64
CA ALA A 276 40.58 11.01 -48.90
C ALA A 276 39.55 10.63 -49.99
N PRO A 277 39.14 11.56 -50.85
CA PRO A 277 38.23 11.25 -51.95
C PRO A 277 39.01 10.53 -53.06
N GLY A 278 38.63 9.28 -53.31
CA GLY A 278 39.07 8.52 -54.48
C GLY A 278 39.61 7.14 -54.12
N ASP A 279 38.71 6.15 -54.04
CA ASP A 279 38.96 4.75 -54.45
C ASP A 279 37.67 3.91 -54.28
N ASP A 280 36.53 4.41 -54.79
CA ASP A 280 35.29 3.61 -54.94
C ASP A 280 34.87 3.59 -56.43
N LEU A 281 35.82 3.34 -57.32
CA LEU A 281 35.56 2.88 -58.67
C LEU A 281 36.61 1.82 -59.01
N LEU A 282 36.12 0.60 -59.30
CA LEU A 282 36.82 -0.63 -59.72
C LEU A 282 37.13 -1.62 -58.59
N GLU A 283 36.15 -2.45 -58.22
CA GLU A 283 36.04 -3.87 -58.63
C GLU A 283 34.69 -4.46 -58.20
#